data_AF-A0A3D5NPX5-F1
#
_entry.id   AF-A0A3D5NPX5-F1
#
_cell.length_a   1.000
_cell.length_b   1.000
_cell.length_c   1.000
_cell.angle_alpha   90.00
_cell.angle_beta   90.00
_cell.angle_gamma   90.00
#
_symmetry.space_group_name_H-M   'P 1'
#
loop_
_entity.id
_entity.type
_entity.pdbx_description
1 polymer ?
#
loop_
_entity_poly.entity_id
_entity_poly.type
_entity_poly.pdbx_seq_one_letter_code
_entity_poly.pdbx_strand_id
1 'polypeptide(L)' 'MSIDDVVVESPTSFDDYIRTLKVGDVVKIRYLRINEIVEVEATLYGTT' A
#
# COMPACT_ATOMS: atom_id res chain seq x y z
N MET A 1 -9.26 3.18 -0.92
CA MET A 1 -7.98 2.54 -1.31
C MET A 1 -7.57 1.67 -0.15
N SER A 2 -6.96 0.51 -0.40
CA SER A 2 -6.37 -0.31 0.67
C SER A 2 -4.96 -0.73 0.28
N ILE A 3 -4.14 -0.96 1.29
CA ILE A 3 -2.88 -1.67 1.18
C ILE A 3 -3.00 -2.92 2.06
N ASP A 4 -2.84 -4.07 1.44
CA ASP A 4 -3.31 -5.35 1.94
C ASP A 4 -4.78 -5.23 2.39
N ASP A 5 -5.07 -5.59 3.63
CA ASP A 5 -6.40 -5.51 4.25
C ASP A 5 -6.59 -4.24 5.10
N VAL A 6 -5.63 -3.29 5.04
CA VAL A 6 -5.71 -2.01 5.74
C VAL A 6 -6.32 -0.95 4.83
N VAL A 7 -7.45 -0.39 5.24
CA VAL A 7 -8.08 0.74 4.55
C VAL A 7 -7.25 1.99 4.77
N VAL A 8 -6.88 2.65 3.68
CA VAL A 8 -6.14 3.91 3.70
C VAL A 8 -7.14 5.05 3.70
N GLU A 9 -7.32 5.68 4.85
CA GLU A 9 -8.24 6.82 5.04
C GLU A 9 -7.54 8.18 4.79
N SER A 10 -6.22 8.23 4.97
CA SER A 10 -5.40 9.42 4.78
C SER A 10 -3.98 9.09 4.29
N PRO A 11 -3.25 10.06 3.70
CA PRO A 11 -1.83 9.85 3.37
C PRO A 11 -0.99 9.44 4.59
N THR A 12 -1.29 9.98 5.77
CA THR A 12 -0.59 9.65 7.02
C THR A 12 -0.77 8.17 7.42
N SER A 13 -1.99 7.64 7.34
CA SER A 13 -2.24 6.21 7.64
C SER A 13 -1.49 5.24 6.71
N PHE A 14 -1.20 5.67 5.49
CA PHE A 14 -0.42 4.89 4.53
C PHE A 14 1.06 4.85 4.89
N ASP A 15 1.64 6.03 5.18
CA ASP A 15 3.04 6.16 5.59
C ASP A 15 3.30 5.44 6.91
N ASP A 16 2.41 5.59 7.89
CA ASP A 16 2.53 4.93 9.19
C ASP A 16 2.52 3.40 9.03
N TYR A 17 1.65 2.87 8.17
CA TYR A 17 1.58 1.45 7.88
C TYR A 17 2.85 0.95 7.18
N ILE A 18 3.30 1.60 6.11
CA ILE A 18 4.52 1.20 5.36
C ILE A 18 5.75 1.17 6.26
N ARG A 19 5.85 2.10 7.23
CA ARG A 19 6.95 2.14 8.20
C ARG A 19 6.99 0.94 9.15
N THR A 20 5.90 0.19 9.30
CA THR A 20 5.88 -1.05 10.09
C THR A 20 6.43 -2.26 9.34
N LEU A 21 6.56 -2.15 8.02
CA LEU A 21 6.99 -3.23 7.13
C LEU A 21 8.49 -3.13 6.82
N LYS A 22 9.06 -4.22 6.31
CA LYS A 22 10.47 -4.29 5.96
C LYS A 22 10.69 -4.00 4.49
N VAL A 23 11.84 -3.42 4.17
CA VAL A 23 12.32 -3.33 2.78
C VAL A 23 12.40 -4.74 2.19
N GLY A 24 11.84 -4.91 1.00
CA GLY A 24 11.71 -6.20 0.32
C GLY A 24 10.36 -6.90 0.54
N ASP A 25 9.54 -6.46 1.50
CA ASP A 25 8.19 -7.01 1.67
C ASP A 25 7.33 -6.69 0.43
N VAL A 26 6.43 -7.62 0.08
CA VAL A 26 5.45 -7.44 -0.99
C VAL A 26 4.10 -7.08 -0.37
N VAL A 27 3.50 -6.00 -0.86
CA VAL A 27 2.19 -5.49 -0.41
C VAL A 27 1.20 -5.46 -1.56
N LYS A 28 -0.09 -5.64 -1.27
CA LYS A 28 -1.18 -5.60 -2.25
C LYS A 28 -1.92 -4.27 -2.20
N ILE A 29 -1.79 -3.44 -3.22
CA ILE A 29 -2.46 -2.14 -3.26
C ILE A 29 -3.75 -2.29 -4.08
N ARG A 30 -4.89 -1.99 -3.45
CA ARG A 30 -6.20 -1.91 -4.12
C ARG A 30 -6.64 -0.45 -4.27
N TYR A 31 -6.89 -0.03 -5.50
CA TYR A 31 -7.32 1.34 -5.80
C TYR A 31 -8.37 1.37 -6.92
N LEU A 32 -9.18 2.43 -6.93
CA LEU A 32 -10.18 2.66 -7.98
C LEU A 32 -9.53 3.43 -9.13
N ARG A 33 -9.57 2.89 -10.34
CA ARG A 33 -9.10 3.54 -11.56
C ARG A 33 -10.17 3.42 -12.63
N ILE A 34 -10.67 4.56 -13.12
CA ILE A 34 -11.68 4.62 -14.20
C ILE A 34 -12.86 3.66 -13.92
N ASN A 35 -13.44 3.78 -12.72
CA ASN A 35 -14.56 2.96 -12.22
C ASN A 35 -14.29 1.46 -12.02
N GLU A 36 -13.05 1.00 -12.16
CA GLU A 36 -12.66 -0.39 -11.88
C GLU A 36 -11.78 -0.45 -10.63
N ILE A 37 -11.98 -1.49 -9.81
CA ILE A 37 -11.07 -1.79 -8.70
C ILE A 37 -9.89 -2.56 -9.27
N VAL A 38 -8.71 -1.97 -9.16
CA VAL A 38 -7.45 -2.58 -9.59
C VAL A 38 -6.69 -3.03 -8.34
N GLU A 39 -6.18 -4.26 -8.35
CA GLU A 39 -5.26 -4.80 -7.35
C GLU A 39 -3.87 -4.96 -7.99
N VAL A 40 -2.83 -4.46 -7.34
CA VAL A 40 -1.44 -4.59 -7.78
C VAL A 40 -0.57 -5.07 -6.63
N GLU A 41 0.41 -5.92 -6.93
CA GLU A 41 1.47 -6.29 -6.00
C GLU A 41 2.66 -5.33 -6.18
N ALA A 42 3.15 -4.80 -5.07
CA ALA A 42 4.29 -3.88 -5.04
C ALA A 42 5.33 -4.37 -4.03
N THR A 43 6.60 -4.33 -4.41
CA THR A 43 7.72 -4.59 -3.49
C THR A 43 8.14 -3.29 -2.82
N LEU A 44 8.30 -3.29 -1.50
CA LEU A 44 8.76 -2.12 -0.75
C LEU A 44 10.25 -1.89 -0.95
N TYR A 45 10.61 -0.67 -1.34
CA TYR A 45 12.00 -0.23 -1.50
C TYR A 45 12.28 0.91 -0.53
N GLY A 46 13.51 0.97 -0.03
CA GLY A 46 13.96 2.03 0.86
C GLY A 46 15.48 2.08 0.94
N THR A 47 16.01 3.27 1.20
CA THR A 47 17.41 3.49 1.57
C THR A 47 17.47 3.70 3.07
N THR A 48 18.30 2.93 3.77
CA THR A 48 18.68 3.21 5.17
C THR A 48 19.30 4.59 5.33
#